data_AF-A0A6G8QTW6-F1
#
_entry.id   AF-A0A6G8QTW6-F1
#
_cell.length_a   1.000
_cell.length_b   1.000
_cell.length_c   1.000
_cell.angle_alpha   90.00
_cell.angle_beta   90.00
_cell.angle_gamma   90.00
#
_symmetry.space_group_name_H-M   'P 1'
#
loop_
_entity.id
_entity.type
_entity.pdbx_description
1 polymer ?
#
loop_
_entity_poly.entity_id
_entity_poly.type
_entity_poly.pdbx_seq_one_letter_code
_entity_poly.pdbx_strand_id
1 'polypeptide(L)'
;LKMWWWYVVVVVAVVVVEPGTALARSYGVECETLPSTIHVAKEEYDESGRVLRVCEEDVAVNKCEGACVSKVQPSVNTPSGFLKDCRCCREVHLRARDITLTHCYDADGARLAGAKGSLQVKLREPADCQCFKCGDSTR
;
A
#
# COMPACT_ATOMS: atom_id res chain seq x y z
N LEU A 1 -21.44 -34.28 -77.78
CA LEU A 1 -22.06 -34.20 -76.44
C LEU A 1 -21.00 -33.75 -75.43
N LYS A 2 -21.14 -32.55 -74.86
CA LYS A 2 -20.24 -32.02 -73.82
C LYS A 2 -20.75 -32.51 -72.45
N MET A 3 -20.00 -33.39 -71.80
CA MET A 3 -20.28 -33.84 -70.44
C MET A 3 -19.64 -32.85 -69.46
N TRP A 4 -20.45 -32.08 -68.73
CA TRP A 4 -19.98 -31.20 -67.65
C TRP A 4 -19.87 -32.02 -66.36
N TRP A 5 -18.64 -32.25 -65.89
CA TRP A 5 -18.37 -32.72 -64.53
C TRP A 5 -18.35 -31.53 -63.59
N TRP A 6 -19.38 -31.38 -62.75
CA TRP A 6 -19.34 -30.50 -61.60
C TRP A 6 -18.52 -31.16 -60.49
N TYR A 7 -17.26 -30.74 -60.34
CA TYR A 7 -16.48 -31.05 -59.15
C TYR A 7 -17.03 -30.22 -57.97
N VAL A 8 -17.71 -30.90 -57.05
CA VAL A 8 -18.08 -30.33 -55.75
C VAL A 8 -16.83 -30.33 -54.87
N VAL A 9 -16.27 -29.15 -54.62
CA VAL A 9 -15.15 -28.99 -53.69
C VAL A 9 -15.71 -28.93 -52.28
N VAL A 10 -15.50 -29.99 -51.50
CA VAL A 10 -15.81 -30.00 -50.06
C VAL A 10 -14.64 -29.37 -49.32
N VAL A 11 -14.84 -28.15 -48.82
CA VAL A 11 -13.86 -27.46 -47.99
C VAL A 11 -14.06 -27.89 -46.54
N VAL A 12 -13.14 -28.71 -46.02
CA VAL A 12 -13.13 -29.09 -44.59
C VAL A 12 -12.42 -27.97 -43.82
N ALA A 13 -13.17 -27.19 -43.06
CA ALA A 13 -12.63 -26.18 -42.16
C ALA A 13 -12.11 -26.84 -40.88
N VAL A 14 -10.80 -26.92 -40.72
CA VAL A 14 -10.15 -27.34 -39.46
C VAL A 14 -10.07 -26.12 -38.55
N VAL A 15 -10.90 -26.10 -37.50
CA VAL A 15 -10.84 -25.05 -36.48
C VAL A 15 -9.74 -25.42 -35.49
N VAL A 16 -8.60 -24.73 -35.57
CA VAL A 16 -7.53 -24.85 -34.58
C VAL A 16 -7.96 -24.04 -33.35
N VAL A 17 -8.27 -24.73 -32.26
CA VAL A 17 -8.57 -24.09 -30.98
C VAL A 17 -7.23 -23.86 -30.27
N GLU A 18 -6.74 -22.63 -30.27
CA GLU A 18 -5.58 -22.26 -29.47
C GLU A 18 -5.96 -22.32 -27.98
N PRO A 19 -5.20 -23.04 -27.13
CA PRO A 19 -5.44 -23.03 -25.71
C PRO A 19 -5.16 -21.61 -25.21
N GLY A 20 -6.22 -20.87 -24.92
CA GLY A 20 -6.13 -19.55 -24.32
C GLY A 20 -5.30 -19.65 -23.06
N THR A 21 -4.09 -19.09 -23.09
CA THR A 21 -3.28 -18.87 -21.90
C THR A 21 -4.11 -18.00 -20.98
N ALA A 22 -4.59 -18.57 -19.89
CA ALA A 22 -5.15 -17.81 -18.78
C ALA A 22 -4.00 -16.95 -18.23
N LEU A 23 -3.88 -15.73 -18.75
CA LEU A 23 -3.08 -14.69 -18.12
C LEU A 23 -3.68 -14.51 -16.73
N ALA A 24 -3.01 -15.07 -15.73
CA ALA A 24 -3.22 -14.68 -14.35
C ALA A 24 -3.19 -13.15 -14.34
N ARG A 25 -4.28 -12.53 -13.88
CA ARG A 25 -4.37 -11.09 -13.67
C ARG A 25 -3.17 -10.67 -12.82
N SER A 26 -2.12 -10.18 -13.46
CA SER A 26 -1.16 -9.32 -12.81
C SER A 26 -1.92 -8.04 -12.54
N TYR A 27 -2.47 -7.91 -11.33
CA TYR A 27 -2.81 -6.59 -10.82
C TYR A 27 -1.48 -5.83 -10.78
N GLY A 28 -1.28 -4.93 -11.74
CA GLY A 28 -0.03 -4.20 -11.98
C GLY A 28 0.28 -3.16 -10.90
N VAL A 29 0.26 -3.56 -9.63
CA VAL A 29 0.70 -2.75 -8.50
C VAL A 29 1.66 -3.62 -7.72
N GLU A 30 2.95 -3.55 -8.07
CA GLU A 30 4.01 -4.12 -7.26
C GLU A 30 4.08 -3.39 -5.91
N CYS A 31 4.72 -3.99 -4.90
CA CYS A 31 4.90 -3.32 -3.62
C CYS A 31 5.85 -2.13 -3.78
N GLU A 32 5.34 -0.92 -3.55
CA GLU A 32 6.02 0.34 -3.81
C GLU A 32 5.98 1.29 -2.61
N THR A 33 6.94 2.21 -2.58
CA THR A 33 6.94 3.35 -1.66
C THR A 33 6.32 4.55 -2.36
N LEU A 34 5.14 4.98 -1.92
CA LEU A 34 4.37 6.04 -2.56
C LEU A 34 4.22 7.26 -1.64
N PRO A 35 4.13 8.48 -2.20
CA PRO A 35 3.79 9.67 -1.44
C PRO A 35 2.31 9.66 -1.03
N SER A 36 2.01 10.26 0.11
CA SER A 36 0.67 10.48 0.66
C SER A 36 0.66 11.74 1.52
N THR A 37 -0.52 12.24 1.89
CA THR A 37 -0.66 13.35 2.83
C THR A 37 -1.40 12.87 4.07
N ILE A 38 -0.91 13.23 5.25
CA ILE A 38 -1.57 12.98 6.53
C ILE A 38 -1.79 14.29 7.28
N HIS A 39 -2.86 14.35 8.06
CA HIS A 39 -3.08 15.44 9.00
C HIS A 39 -2.40 15.11 10.32
N VAL A 40 -1.50 15.99 10.79
CA VAL A 40 -0.77 15.81 12.05
C VAL A 40 -1.21 16.88 13.03
N ALA A 41 -1.69 16.47 14.20
CA ALA A 41 -1.98 17.34 15.33
C ALA A 41 -1.19 16.91 16.56
N LYS A 42 -0.64 17.87 17.31
CA LYS A 42 0.10 17.62 18.55
C LYS A 42 -0.25 18.63 19.62
N GLU A 43 -0.51 18.11 20.81
CA GLU A 43 -0.77 18.89 22.02
C GLU A 43 0.51 19.04 22.85
N GLU A 44 0.72 20.23 23.42
CA GLU A 44 1.70 20.46 24.49
C GLU A 44 0.96 20.67 25.81
N TYR A 45 1.44 20.03 26.89
CA TYR A 45 0.84 20.12 28.21
C TYR A 45 1.73 20.92 29.17
N ASP A 46 1.11 21.59 30.14
CA ASP A 46 1.80 22.18 31.28
C ASP A 46 2.17 21.09 32.33
N GLU A 47 2.92 21.49 33.36
CA GLU A 47 3.32 20.59 34.46
C GLU A 47 2.12 20.03 35.26
N SER A 48 0.95 20.68 35.13
CA SER A 48 -0.31 20.25 35.75
C SER A 48 -1.14 19.33 34.83
N GLY A 49 -0.65 19.02 33.62
CA GLY A 49 -1.32 18.17 32.64
C GLY A 49 -2.43 18.88 31.84
N ARG A 50 -2.51 20.21 31.88
CA ARG A 50 -3.46 20.98 31.07
C ARG A 50 -2.85 21.30 29.71
N VAL A 51 -3.67 21.33 28.67
CA VAL A 51 -3.24 21.69 27.32
C VAL A 51 -2.83 23.17 27.29
N LEU A 52 -1.57 23.44 26.93
CA LEU A 52 -1.04 24.77 26.70
C LEU A 52 -1.36 25.28 25.30
N ARG A 53 -1.22 24.39 24.30
CA ARG A 53 -1.54 24.65 22.91
C ARG A 53 -1.67 23.36 22.11
N VAL A 54 -2.42 23.44 21.02
CA VAL A 54 -2.53 22.40 20.01
C VAL A 54 -1.96 22.95 18.71
N CYS A 55 -1.02 22.25 18.09
CA CYS A 55 -0.48 22.61 16.79
C CYS A 55 -0.81 21.55 15.75
N GLU A 56 -1.21 21.96 14.56
CA GLU A 56 -1.58 21.06 13.47
C GLU A 56 -1.00 21.49 12.11
N GLU A 57 -0.89 20.54 11.18
CA GLU A 57 -0.45 20.75 9.80
C GLU A 57 -0.77 19.52 8.93
N ASP A 58 -1.02 19.73 7.63
CA ASP A 58 -1.05 18.64 6.66
C ASP A 58 0.36 18.39 6.11
N VAL A 59 0.85 17.16 6.28
CA VAL A 59 2.24 16.79 5.99
C VAL A 59 2.27 15.70 4.94
N ALA A 60 3.01 15.95 3.86
CA ALA A 60 3.33 14.91 2.88
C ALA A 60 4.27 13.87 3.51
N VAL A 61 3.91 12.59 3.47
CA VAL A 61 4.66 11.44 4.01
C VAL A 61 4.68 10.27 3.03
N ASN A 62 5.63 9.37 3.20
CA ASN A 62 5.64 8.12 2.46
C ASN A 62 4.69 7.07 3.06
N LYS A 63 4.20 6.16 2.22
CA LYS A 63 3.44 4.95 2.59
C LYS A 63 3.87 3.76 1.74
N CYS A 64 3.64 2.55 2.25
CA CYS A 64 3.81 1.31 1.48
C CYS A 64 2.47 0.85 0.91
N GLU A 65 2.42 0.62 -0.39
CA GLU A 65 1.19 0.15 -1.07
C GLU A 65 1.55 -0.79 -2.22
N GLY A 66 0.72 -1.80 -2.45
CA GLY A 66 0.87 -2.74 -3.56
C GLY A 66 0.51 -4.17 -3.19
N ALA A 67 0.62 -5.06 -4.18
CA ALA A 67 0.28 -6.47 -4.06
C ALA A 67 1.54 -7.33 -3.90
N CYS A 68 1.46 -8.30 -2.99
CA CYS A 68 2.50 -9.31 -2.79
C CYS A 68 1.98 -10.70 -3.14
N VAL A 69 2.80 -11.50 -3.81
CA VAL A 69 2.44 -12.87 -4.17
C VAL A 69 2.33 -13.73 -2.91
N SER A 70 1.12 -14.19 -2.63
CA SER A 70 0.80 -15.11 -1.53
C SER A 70 0.22 -16.41 -2.09
N LYS A 71 0.46 -17.53 -1.41
CA LYS A 71 -0.01 -18.86 -1.83
C LYS A 71 -0.55 -19.66 -0.65
N VAL A 72 -1.54 -20.50 -0.93
CA VAL A 72 -2.05 -21.50 0.00
C VAL A 72 -1.95 -22.87 -0.65
N GLN A 73 -1.54 -23.88 0.11
CA GLN A 73 -1.43 -25.25 -0.35
C GLN A 73 -2.04 -26.18 0.70
N PRO A 74 -2.77 -27.24 0.31
CA PRO A 74 -3.23 -28.26 1.26
C PRO A 74 -2.04 -28.87 2.01
N SER A 75 -2.21 -29.16 3.30
CA SER A 75 -1.16 -29.77 4.12
C SER A 75 -1.75 -30.56 5.29
N VAL A 76 -1.28 -31.80 5.46
CA VAL A 76 -1.58 -32.65 6.62
C VAL A 76 -0.72 -32.32 7.84
N ASN A 77 0.35 -31.53 7.66
CA ASN A 77 1.31 -31.20 8.72
C ASN A 77 0.93 -29.94 9.51
N THR A 78 -0.16 -29.26 9.11
CA THR A 78 -0.64 -28.03 9.75
C THR A 78 -2.07 -28.24 10.28
N PRO A 79 -2.40 -27.81 11.51
CA PRO A 79 -3.75 -27.97 12.07
C PRO A 79 -4.87 -27.34 11.23
N SER A 80 -4.57 -26.29 10.46
CA SER A 80 -5.51 -25.64 9.54
C SER A 80 -5.83 -26.46 8.29
N GLY A 81 -5.14 -27.56 8.03
CA GLY A 81 -5.24 -28.33 6.78
C GLY A 81 -4.60 -27.64 5.57
N PHE A 82 -3.98 -26.47 5.77
CA PHE A 82 -3.35 -25.67 4.73
C PHE A 82 -2.05 -25.03 5.22
N LEU A 83 -1.01 -25.16 4.41
CA LEU A 83 0.21 -24.37 4.49
C LEU A 83 -0.04 -23.01 3.82
N LYS A 84 0.23 -21.92 4.56
CA LYS A 84 0.02 -20.54 4.11
C LYS A 84 1.39 -19.86 3.93
N ASP A 85 1.74 -19.49 2.71
CA ASP A 85 2.85 -18.59 2.40
C ASP A 85 2.27 -17.21 2.08
N CYS A 86 2.03 -16.44 3.14
CA CYS A 86 1.42 -15.11 3.07
C CYS A 86 2.51 -14.05 3.07
N ARG A 87 2.37 -13.05 2.20
CA ARG A 87 3.26 -11.89 2.13
C ARG A 87 2.49 -10.57 2.13
N CYS A 88 2.97 -9.57 2.88
CA CYS A 88 2.41 -8.22 2.95
C CYS A 88 3.45 -7.19 2.50
N CYS A 89 2.98 -6.14 1.80
CA CYS A 89 3.79 -4.98 1.47
C CYS A 89 3.97 -4.12 2.74
N ARG A 90 5.19 -4.03 3.26
CA ARG A 90 5.51 -3.30 4.49
C ARG A 90 6.84 -2.57 4.36
N GLU A 91 7.05 -1.65 5.29
CA GLU A 91 8.28 -0.89 5.47
C GLU A 91 9.51 -1.79 5.67
N VAL A 92 10.59 -1.49 4.94
CA VAL A 92 11.90 -2.12 5.14
C VAL A 92 12.59 -1.51 6.35
N HIS A 93 12.50 -0.18 6.45
CA HIS A 93 12.99 0.64 7.55
C HIS A 93 12.27 2.01 7.53
N LEU A 94 12.30 2.68 8.67
CA LEU A 94 11.72 4.01 8.85
C LEU A 94 12.82 5.08 8.84
N ARG A 95 12.56 6.21 8.17
CA ARG A 95 13.37 7.42 8.25
C ARG A 95 12.70 8.43 9.18
N ALA A 96 13.45 8.90 10.17
CA ALA A 96 13.01 9.99 11.03
C ALA A 96 13.35 11.34 10.39
N ARG A 97 12.43 12.31 10.49
CA ARG A 97 12.70 13.72 10.18
C ARG A 97 11.92 14.65 11.09
N ASP A 98 12.47 15.83 11.31
CA ASP A 98 11.77 16.91 12.01
C ASP A 98 10.85 17.64 11.03
N ILE A 99 9.60 17.86 11.46
CA ILE A 99 8.58 18.65 10.76
C ILE A 99 8.16 19.82 11.65
N THR A 100 7.71 20.90 11.04
CA THR A 100 7.22 22.08 11.75
C THR A 100 5.72 22.21 11.51
N LEU A 101 4.95 22.14 12.60
CA LEU A 101 3.52 22.44 12.59
C LEU A 101 3.34 23.94 12.74
N THR A 102 2.57 24.59 11.87
CA THR A 102 2.45 26.06 11.84
C THR A 102 1.10 26.60 12.27
N HIS A 103 0.10 25.74 12.43
CA HIS A 103 -1.23 26.14 12.88
C HIS A 103 -1.38 25.80 14.36
N CYS A 104 -0.94 26.70 15.23
CA CYS A 104 -1.04 26.54 16.68
C CYS A 104 -2.17 27.36 17.27
N TYR A 105 -2.91 26.77 18.21
CA TYR A 105 -4.06 27.34 18.89
C TYR A 105 -3.91 27.17 20.41
N ASP A 106 -4.40 28.13 21.19
CA ASP A 106 -4.51 28.00 22.65
C ASP A 106 -5.75 27.19 23.08
N ALA A 107 -5.95 27.05 24.39
CA ALA A 107 -7.07 26.30 24.97
C ALA A 107 -8.45 26.90 24.63
N ASP A 108 -8.51 28.18 24.28
CA ASP A 108 -9.74 28.88 23.86
C ASP A 108 -9.96 28.79 22.33
N GLY A 109 -9.03 28.17 21.60
CA GLY A 109 -9.07 28.02 20.15
C GLY A 109 -8.55 29.23 19.38
N ALA A 110 -7.93 30.20 20.04
CA ALA A 110 -7.36 31.37 19.38
C ALA A 110 -5.98 31.03 18.78
N ARG A 111 -5.75 31.49 17.54
CA ARG A 111 -4.50 31.23 16.83
C ARG A 111 -3.33 31.96 17.49
N LEU A 112 -2.26 31.22 17.77
CA LEU A 112 -1.03 31.70 18.38
C LEU A 112 -0.06 32.25 17.32
N ALA A 113 0.70 33.29 17.68
CA ALA A 113 1.71 33.92 16.84
C ALA A 113 3.09 33.94 17.51
N GLY A 114 4.13 34.27 16.74
CA GLY A 114 5.51 34.37 17.23
C GLY A 114 6.09 33.02 17.65
N ALA A 115 6.83 32.98 18.75
CA ALA A 115 7.51 31.76 19.22
C ALA A 115 6.56 30.59 19.52
N LYS A 116 5.31 30.88 19.90
CA LYS A 116 4.27 29.86 20.15
C LYS A 116 3.42 29.53 18.92
N GLY A 117 3.65 30.20 17.79
CA GLY A 117 2.93 29.99 16.54
C GLY A 117 3.43 28.80 15.72
N SER A 118 4.46 28.08 16.17
CA SER A 118 4.93 26.86 15.51
C SER A 118 5.49 25.84 16.50
N LEU A 119 5.50 24.56 16.11
CA LEU A 119 6.00 23.46 16.94
C LEU A 119 6.77 22.46 16.07
N GLN A 120 8.01 22.14 16.47
CA GLN A 120 8.77 21.07 15.83
C GLN A 120 8.41 19.69 16.41
N VAL A 121 8.23 18.71 15.53
CA VAL A 121 7.87 17.34 15.88
C VAL A 121 8.71 16.36 15.07
N LYS A 122 9.17 15.29 15.72
CA LYS A 122 9.82 14.15 15.06
C LYS A 122 8.77 13.23 14.46
N LEU A 123 8.76 13.10 13.14
CA LEU A 123 7.93 12.16 12.40
C LEU A 123 8.80 11.03 11.84
N ARG A 124 8.24 9.82 11.73
CA ARG A 124 8.87 8.67 11.08
C ARG A 124 8.00 8.21 9.93
N GLU A 125 8.62 7.98 8.76
CA GLU A 125 7.95 7.50 7.56
C GLU A 125 8.73 6.34 6.92
N PRO A 126 8.10 5.45 6.15
CA PRO A 126 8.79 4.44 5.36
C PRO A 126 9.81 5.06 4.40
N ALA A 127 11.03 4.56 4.44
CA ALA A 127 12.07 4.94 3.48
C ALA A 127 12.07 4.03 2.24
N ASP A 128 11.68 2.77 2.42
CA ASP A 128 11.55 1.77 1.38
C ASP A 128 10.49 0.71 1.79
N CYS A 129 9.90 0.01 0.82
CA CYS A 129 8.80 -0.92 1.01
C CYS A 129 9.04 -2.22 0.22
N GLN A 130 8.82 -3.38 0.85
CA GLN A 130 9.01 -4.69 0.23
C GLN A 130 8.00 -5.72 0.74
N CYS A 131 7.91 -6.86 0.07
CA CYS A 131 7.05 -7.96 0.45
C CYS A 131 7.67 -8.83 1.55
N PHE A 132 7.07 -8.84 2.73
CA PHE A 132 7.52 -9.61 3.90
C PHE A 132 6.53 -10.69 4.29
N LYS A 133 7.02 -11.78 4.90
CA LYS A 133 6.17 -12.84 5.43
C LYS A 133 5.20 -12.27 6.47
N CYS A 134 3.93 -12.65 6.37
CA CYS A 134 2.91 -12.22 7.32
C CYS A 134 3.23 -12.74 8.73
N GLY A 135 2.98 -11.90 9.76
CA GLY A 135 3.14 -12.28 11.16
C GLY A 135 4.56 -12.28 11.70
N ASP A 136 5.56 -11.84 10.92
CA ASP A 136 6.91 -11.61 11.42
C ASP A 136 6.98 -10.25 12.13
N SER A 137 7.06 -10.30 13.47
CA SER A 137 7.19 -9.13 14.36
C SER A 137 8.62 -8.86 14.79
N THR A 138 9.59 -9.67 14.35
CA THR A 138 11.02 -9.47 14.69
C THR A 138 11.68 -8.33 13.92
N ARG A 139 10.87 -7.55 13.20
CA ARG A 139 11.28 -6.44 12.35
C ARG A 139 10.41 -5.21 12.59
#